data_AF-A0A1B8V929-F1
#
_entry.id   AF-A0A1B8V929-F1
#
_cell.length_a   1.000
_cell.length_b   1.000
_cell.length_c   1.000
_cell.angle_alpha   90.00
_cell.angle_beta   90.00
_cell.angle_gamma   90.00
#
_symmetry.space_group_name_H-M   'P 1'
#
loop_
_entity.id
_entity.type
_entity.pdbx_description
1 polymer ?
#
loop_
_entity_poly.entity_id
_entity_poly.type
_entity_poly.pdbx_seq_one_letter_code
_entity_poly.pdbx_strand_id
1 'polypeptide(L)'
;MQYQTLKERHRRERDGEHLNLRLRVHRALSWLDRAEQADDLDGRFIFLWIAFNAAYACEIDVTGQQTHLSDPTAKGDGVHLFKWTPLLAF
;
A
#
# COMPACT_ATOMS: atom_id res chain seq x y z
N MET A 1 -3.34 -9.86 21.31
CA MET A 1 -2.46 -9.53 20.18
C MET A 1 -3.01 -10.20 18.94
N GLN A 2 -3.59 -9.41 18.04
CA GLN A 2 -4.19 -9.84 16.77
C GLN A 2 -3.13 -10.28 15.76
N TYR A 3 -1.92 -9.68 15.81
CA TYR A 3 -0.83 -10.02 14.92
C TYR A 3 -0.50 -11.51 14.90
N GLN A 4 -0.35 -12.14 16.06
CA GLN A 4 0.03 -13.56 16.13
C GLN A 4 -1.01 -14.46 15.46
N THR A 5 -2.29 -14.24 15.76
CA THR A 5 -3.41 -14.98 15.15
C THR A 5 -3.46 -14.79 13.64
N LEU A 6 -3.28 -13.56 13.15
CA LEU A 6 -3.33 -13.26 11.73
C LEU A 6 -2.10 -13.78 10.98
N LYS A 7 -0.91 -13.73 11.60
CA LYS A 7 0.33 -14.28 11.04
C LYS A 7 0.28 -15.79 10.92
N GLU A 8 -0.29 -16.44 11.93
CA GLU A 8 -0.56 -17.88 11.93
C GLU A 8 -1.49 -18.26 10.77
N ARG A 9 -2.59 -17.52 10.59
CA ARG A 9 -3.52 -17.72 9.47
C ARG A 9 -2.84 -17.50 8.12
N HIS A 10 -2.12 -16.40 7.94
CA HIS A 10 -1.43 -16.11 6.69
C HIS A 10 -0.42 -17.20 6.33
N ARG A 11 0.32 -17.77 7.30
CA ARG A 11 1.22 -18.91 7.03
C ARG A 11 0.51 -20.13 6.45
N ARG A 12 -0.74 -20.39 6.84
CA ARG A 12 -1.53 -21.53 6.36
C ARG A 12 -2.09 -21.30 4.95
N GLU A 13 -2.40 -20.05 4.62
CA GLU A 13 -3.10 -19.68 3.38
C GLU A 13 -2.14 -19.22 2.26
N ARG A 14 -0.96 -18.68 2.60
CA ARG A 14 -0.08 -17.95 1.66
C ARG A 14 0.39 -18.73 0.43
N ASP A 15 0.43 -20.05 0.50
CA ASP A 15 0.97 -20.88 -0.60
C ASP A 15 -0.06 -21.00 -1.74
N GLY A 16 -1.34 -20.73 -1.47
CA GLY A 16 -2.42 -20.67 -2.48
C GLY A 16 -2.77 -19.25 -2.94
N GLU A 17 -2.14 -18.21 -2.39
CA GLU A 17 -2.43 -16.81 -2.72
C GLU A 17 -1.60 -16.30 -3.90
N HIS A 18 -2.16 -15.33 -4.65
CA HIS A 18 -1.39 -14.59 -5.64
C HIS A 18 -0.24 -13.83 -4.98
N LEU A 19 0.93 -13.78 -5.64
CA LEU A 19 2.15 -13.16 -5.09
C LEU A 19 1.91 -11.73 -4.56
N ASN A 20 1.18 -10.91 -5.31
CA ASN A 20 0.88 -9.53 -4.92
C ASN A 20 0.05 -9.43 -3.64
N LEU A 21 -0.94 -10.32 -3.47
CA LEU A 21 -1.72 -10.39 -2.24
C LEU A 21 -0.84 -10.81 -1.07
N ARG A 22 -0.03 -11.86 -1.26
CA ARG A 22 0.89 -12.37 -0.24
C ARG A 22 1.86 -11.29 0.26
N LEU A 23 2.44 -10.50 -0.64
CA LEU A 23 3.36 -9.42 -0.29
C LEU A 23 2.66 -8.27 0.45
N ARG A 24 1.43 -7.93 0.08
CA ARG A 24 0.62 -6.92 0.76
C ARG A 24 0.27 -7.34 2.19
N VAL A 25 -0.23 -8.56 2.35
CA VAL A 25 -0.58 -9.12 3.67
C VAL A 25 0.67 -9.24 4.54
N HIS A 26 1.80 -9.68 3.98
CA HIS A 26 3.06 -9.74 4.72
C HIS A 26 3.48 -8.36 5.27
N ARG A 27 3.46 -7.31 4.45
CA ARG A 27 3.80 -5.95 4.87
C ARG A 27 2.82 -5.42 5.92
N ALA A 28 1.52 -5.61 5.69
CA ALA A 28 0.49 -5.19 6.63
C ALA A 28 0.70 -5.83 8.03
N LEU A 29 1.03 -7.12 8.08
CA LEU A 29 1.30 -7.82 9.34
C LEU A 29 2.56 -7.30 10.05
N SER A 30 3.62 -6.96 9.32
CA SER A 30 4.83 -6.38 9.91
C SER A 30 4.55 -5.02 10.57
N TRP A 31 3.70 -4.19 9.96
CA TRP A 31 3.29 -2.91 10.53
C TRP A 31 2.28 -3.07 11.69
N LEU A 32 1.40 -4.07 11.64
CA LEU A 32 0.54 -4.41 12.77
C LEU A 32 1.35 -4.85 14.00
N ASP A 33 2.41 -5.65 13.81
CA ASP A 33 3.31 -6.06 14.90
C ASP A 33 3.95 -4.85 15.59
N ARG A 34 4.39 -3.86 14.80
CA ARG A 34 4.90 -2.58 15.32
C ARG A 34 3.83 -1.80 16.07
N ALA A 35 2.60 -1.74 15.56
CA ALA A 35 1.48 -1.07 16.22
C ALA A 35 1.15 -1.67 17.60
N GLU A 36 1.20 -3.00 17.72
CA GLU A 36 0.96 -3.71 18.98
C GLU A 36 2.07 -3.49 20.01
N GLN A 37 3.30 -3.22 19.55
CA GLN A 37 4.47 -2.92 20.39
C GLN A 37 4.64 -1.43 20.72
N ALA A 38 3.90 -0.54 20.07
CA ALA A 38 4.03 0.90 20.26
C ALA A 38 3.48 1.33 21.63
N ASP A 39 4.28 2.09 22.37
CA ASP A 39 3.94 2.62 23.69
C ASP A 39 3.11 3.91 23.60
N ASP A 40 3.20 4.65 22.49
CA ASP A 40 2.47 5.89 22.26
C ASP A 40 1.32 5.73 21.24
N LEU A 41 0.25 6.50 21.45
CA LEU A 41 -0.96 6.39 20.63
C LEU A 41 -0.77 6.94 19.21
N ASP A 42 0.04 7.99 19.04
CA ASP A 42 0.28 8.61 17.74
C ASP A 42 1.06 7.66 16.82
N GLY A 43 2.11 7.04 17.34
CA GLY A 43 2.89 6.00 16.68
C GLY A 43 2.04 4.77 16.36
N ARG A 44 1.24 4.30 17.32
CA ARG A 44 0.28 3.19 17.08
C ARG A 44 -0.68 3.53 15.94
N PHE A 45 -1.25 4.72 15.93
CA PHE A 45 -2.16 5.17 14.89
C PHE A 45 -1.47 5.19 13.52
N ILE A 46 -0.27 5.77 13.43
CA ILE A 46 0.51 5.81 12.19
C ILE A 46 0.83 4.39 11.68
N PHE A 47 1.27 3.48 12.55
CA PHE A 47 1.55 2.10 12.15
C PHE A 47 0.31 1.34 11.69
N LEU A 48 -0.85 1.56 12.33
CA LEU A 48 -2.11 0.98 11.87
C LEU A 48 -2.53 1.55 10.51
N TRP A 49 -2.32 2.84 10.28
CA TRP A 49 -2.57 3.48 8.98
C TRP A 49 -1.69 2.90 7.87
N ILE A 50 -0.39 2.70 8.15
CA ILE A 50 0.52 2.06 7.20
C ILE A 50 0.12 0.60 6.96
N ALA A 51 -0.21 -0.16 8.01
CA ALA A 51 -0.68 -1.54 7.89
C ALA A 51 -1.93 -1.64 7.01
N PHE A 52 -2.88 -0.72 7.21
CA PHE A 52 -4.08 -0.60 6.40
C PHE A 52 -3.74 -0.31 4.93
N ASN A 53 -2.90 0.69 4.66
CA ASN A 53 -2.50 1.01 3.29
C ASN A 53 -1.77 -0.16 2.61
N ALA A 54 -0.87 -0.85 3.32
CA ALA A 54 -0.20 -2.03 2.78
C ALA A 54 -1.21 -3.14 2.43
N ALA A 55 -2.24 -3.34 3.25
CA ALA A 55 -3.30 -4.32 2.99
C ALA A 55 -4.16 -3.94 1.79
N TYR A 56 -4.46 -2.65 1.58
CA TYR A 56 -5.40 -2.15 0.56
C TYR A 56 -4.75 -1.54 -0.69
N ALA A 57 -3.43 -1.37 -0.74
CA ALA A 57 -2.69 -0.89 -1.90
C ALA A 57 -2.84 -1.85 -3.09
N CYS A 58 -3.80 -1.60 -3.96
CA CYS A 58 -3.86 -2.22 -5.28
C CYS A 58 -2.83 -1.54 -6.18
N GLU A 59 -2.18 -2.31 -7.06
CA GLU A 59 -1.41 -1.75 -8.16
C GLU A 59 -2.34 -0.79 -8.90
N ILE A 60 -2.07 0.50 -8.82
CA ILE A 60 -2.60 1.42 -9.82
C ILE A 60 -1.81 1.05 -11.06
N ASP A 61 -2.42 0.25 -11.93
CA ASP A 61 -1.88 0.05 -13.27
C ASP A 61 -1.84 1.42 -13.93
N VAL A 62 -0.70 2.09 -13.80
CA VAL A 62 -0.30 3.18 -14.69
C VAL A 62 0.08 2.52 -16.01
N THR A 63 -0.84 1.74 -16.58
CA THR A 63 -0.94 1.61 -18.02
C THR A 63 -1.47 2.94 -18.49
N GLY A 64 -0.58 3.94 -18.47
CA GLY A 64 -0.67 5.02 -19.42
C GLY A 64 -0.79 4.33 -20.77
N GLN A 65 -2.02 4.29 -21.29
CA GLN A 65 -2.22 4.52 -22.70
C GLN A 65 -1.32 5.70 -23.02
N GLN A 66 -0.12 5.43 -23.54
CA GLN A 66 0.57 6.37 -24.40
C GLN A 66 -0.34 6.47 -25.61
N THR A 67 -1.43 7.23 -25.46
CA THR A 67 -2.13 7.81 -26.58
C THR A 67 -1.05 8.61 -27.29
N HIS A 68 -0.58 8.06 -28.39
CA HIS A 68 0.25 8.69 -29.38
C HIS A 68 -0.38 10.04 -29.75
N LEU A 69 -0.03 11.10 -28.99
CA LEU A 69 -0.42 12.47 -29.27
C LEU A 69 0.81 13.19 -29.79
N SER A 70 1.04 13.03 -31.09
CA SER A 70 1.89 13.90 -31.87
C SER A 70 1.21 15.26 -32.00
N ASP A 71 1.30 16.13 -30.99
CA ASP A 71 0.98 17.55 -31.16
C ASP A 71 1.74 18.46 -30.17
N PRO A 72 2.74 19.25 -30.62
CA PRO A 72 3.64 19.99 -29.73
C PRO A 72 3.13 21.38 -29.29
N THR A 73 1.84 21.73 -29.46
CA THR A 73 1.37 23.12 -29.20
C THR A 73 0.26 23.32 -28.18
N ALA A 74 -0.19 22.29 -27.46
CA ALA A 74 -1.23 22.47 -26.44
C ALA A 74 -0.66 22.98 -25.10
N LYS A 75 -0.54 24.31 -24.96
CA LYS A 75 -0.61 25.00 -23.67
C LYS A 75 -2.01 24.77 -23.10
N GLY A 76 -2.13 23.94 -22.07
CA GLY A 76 -3.40 23.66 -21.40
C GLY A 76 -3.17 23.47 -19.91
N ASP A 77 -3.46 24.52 -19.15
CA ASP A 77 -3.54 24.49 -17.70
C ASP A 77 -4.62 23.49 -17.28
N GLY A 78 -4.26 22.43 -16.55
CA GLY A 78 -5.21 21.43 -16.09
C GLY A 78 -4.56 20.32 -15.28
N VAL A 79 -4.97 20.21 -14.01
CA VAL A 79 -4.84 19.04 -13.13
C VAL A 79 -3.43 18.48 -12.88
N HIS A 80 -2.60 19.28 -12.20
CA HIS A 80 -1.47 18.78 -11.40
C HIS A 80 -1.81 18.64 -9.90
N LEU A 81 -3.08 18.79 -9.51
CA LEU A 81 -3.49 18.48 -8.14
C LEU A 81 -3.60 16.96 -7.98
N PHE A 82 -2.78 16.44 -7.07
CA PHE A 82 -2.65 15.04 -6.65
C PHE A 82 -1.85 14.09 -7.55
N LYS A 83 -0.66 14.51 -7.94
CA LYS A 83 0.47 13.57 -7.91
C LYS A 83 0.92 13.39 -6.46
N TRP A 84 0.27 12.51 -5.70
CA TRP A 84 0.95 11.89 -4.55
C TRP A 84 2.12 11.09 -5.12
N THR A 85 3.30 11.70 -5.15
CA THR A 85 4.54 10.96 -5.36
C THR A 85 4.62 9.84 -4.32
N PRO A 86 5.18 8.67 -4.68
CA PRO A 86 5.15 7.44 -3.88
C PRO A 86 6.20 7.48 -2.75
N LEU A 87 6.23 8.57 -1.98
CA LEU A 87 7.16 8.75 -0.85
C LEU A 87 6.60 8.24 0.49
N LEU A 88 5.39 7.70 0.49
CA LEU A 88 4.76 7.08 1.65
C LEU A 88 4.35 5.62 1.39
N ALA A 89 5.01 4.95 0.45
CA ALA A 89 4.91 3.50 0.28
C ALA A 89 6.04 2.82 1.07
N PHE A 90 5.92 2.85 2.40
CA PHE A 90 6.53 1.85 3.30
C PHE A 90 5.55 0.68 3.50
#